data_AF-A0A836UJX9-F1
#
_entry.id   AF-A0A836UJX9-F1
#
_cell.length_a   1.000
_cell.length_b   1.000
_cell.length_c   1.000
_cell.angle_alpha   90.00
_cell.angle_beta   90.00
_cell.angle_gamma   90.00
#
_symmetry.space_group_name_H-M   'P 1'
#
loop_
_entity.id
_entity.type
_entity.pdbx_description
1 polymer ?
#
loop_
_entity_poly.entity_id
_entity_poly.type
_entity_poly.pdbx_seq_one_letter_code
_entity_poly.pdbx_strand_id
1 'polypeptide(L)' 'MAGQRADALSDLLYVVLGTYLSHGLQDKAERLFDEVHRSNMSKLDEEGQPIYRADGKVLKSGLYLPPDLAPILIDDSE' A
#
# COMPACT_ATOMS: atom_id res chain seq x y z
N MET A 1 8.93 -20.72 16.17
CA MET A 1 9.54 -19.54 15.53
C MET A 1 8.79 -19.06 14.29
N ALA A 2 8.60 -19.84 13.21
CA ALA A 2 7.87 -19.36 12.02
C ALA A 2 6.36 -19.13 12.26
N GLY A 3 5.69 -20.06 12.96
CA GLY A 3 4.26 -19.93 13.29
C GLY A 3 3.93 -18.67 14.10
N GLN A 4 4.72 -18.36 15.15
CA GLN A 4 4.53 -17.15 15.97
C GLN A 4 4.70 -15.85 15.17
N ARG A 5 5.57 -15.83 14.15
CA ARG A 5 5.71 -14.66 13.28
C ARG A 5 4.50 -14.51 12.36
N ALA A 6 4.01 -15.61 11.79
CA ALA A 6 2.82 -15.59 10.95
C ALA A 6 1.58 -15.17 11.75
N ASP A 7 1.44 -15.66 12.97
CA ASP A 7 0.39 -15.30 13.93
C ASP A 7 0.40 -13.78 14.20
N ALA A 8 1.53 -13.23 14.65
CA ALA A 8 1.65 -11.80 14.93
C ALA A 8 1.42 -10.91 13.69
N LEU A 9 1.88 -11.32 12.51
CA LEU A 9 1.60 -10.59 11.25
C LEU A 9 0.12 -10.64 10.88
N SER A 10 -0.54 -11.77 11.15
CA SER A 10 -1.98 -11.94 10.91
C SER A 10 -2.82 -11.09 11.85
N ASP A 11 -2.44 -10.99 13.13
CA ASP A 11 -3.10 -10.10 14.10
C ASP A 11 -3.04 -8.64 13.66
N LEU A 12 -1.89 -8.18 13.16
CA LEU A 12 -1.74 -6.83 12.62
C LEU A 12 -2.66 -6.60 11.41
N LEU A 13 -2.69 -7.56 10.47
CA LEU A 13 -3.58 -7.48 9.32
C LEU A 13 -5.06 -7.46 9.74
N TYR A 14 -5.44 -8.26 10.73
CA TYR A 14 -6.80 -8.32 11.25
C TYR A 14 -7.24 -6.96 11.83
N VAL A 15 -6.39 -6.31 12.62
CA VAL A 15 -6.65 -4.96 13.15
C VAL A 15 -6.76 -3.92 12.03
N VAL A 16 -5.89 -3.99 11.02
CA VAL A 16 -5.93 -3.08 9.86
C VAL A 16 -7.24 -3.24 9.08
N LEU A 17 -7.65 -4.48 8.77
CA LEU A 17 -8.91 -4.75 8.08
C LEU A 17 -10.13 -4.33 8.91
N GLY A 18 -10.10 -4.59 10.23
CA GLY A 18 -11.13 -4.09 11.15
C GLY A 18 -11.21 -2.55 11.20
N THR A 19 -10.09 -1.86 10.99
CA THR A 19 -10.04 -0.40 10.89
C THR A 19 -10.68 0.08 9.59
N TYR A 20 -10.38 -0.54 8.44
CA TYR A 20 -11.08 -0.23 7.17
C TYR A 20 -12.59 -0.37 7.33
N LEU A 21 -13.07 -1.45 7.94
CA LEU A 21 -14.49 -1.67 8.20
C LEU A 21 -15.09 -0.58 9.10
N SER A 22 -14.40 -0.21 10.18
CA SER A 22 -14.86 0.82 11.12
C SER A 22 -14.98 2.20 10.47
N HIS A 23 -14.25 2.45 9.37
CA HIS A 23 -14.31 3.67 8.59
C HIS A 23 -15.19 3.57 7.33
N GLY A 24 -15.89 2.45 7.10
CA GLY A 24 -16.75 2.26 5.92
C GLY A 24 -15.97 2.08 4.61
N LEU A 25 -14.72 1.64 4.68
CA LEU A 25 -13.81 1.49 3.54
C LEU A 25 -13.56 0.03 3.14
N GLN A 26 -14.27 -0.93 3.74
CA GLN A 26 -14.08 -2.37 3.50
C GLN A 26 -14.19 -2.75 2.01
N ASP A 27 -15.14 -2.16 1.28
CA ASP A 27 -15.38 -2.45 -0.14
C ASP A 27 -14.36 -1.78 -1.07
N LYS A 28 -13.49 -0.93 -0.51
CA LYS A 28 -12.46 -0.17 -1.22
C LYS A 28 -11.04 -0.58 -0.83
N ALA A 29 -10.87 -1.41 0.20
CA ALA A 29 -9.58 -1.71 0.81
C ALA A 29 -8.56 -2.26 -0.20
N GLU A 30 -8.97 -3.18 -1.07
CA GLU A 30 -8.12 -3.77 -2.10
C GLU A 30 -7.69 -2.73 -3.14
N ARG A 31 -8.63 -1.94 -3.67
CA ARG A 31 -8.35 -0.86 -4.63
C ARG A 31 -7.39 0.19 -4.05
N LEU A 32 -7.58 0.57 -2.79
CA LEU A 32 -6.70 1.50 -2.08
C LEU A 32 -5.29 0.92 -1.92
N PHE A 33 -5.18 -0.37 -1.58
CA PHE A 33 -3.90 -1.05 -1.48
C PHE A 33 -3.19 -1.12 -2.84
N ASP A 34 -3.90 -1.47 -3.90
CA ASP A 34 -3.36 -1.55 -5.25
C ASP A 34 -2.80 -0.22 -5.74
N GLU A 35 -3.49 0.89 -5.46
CA GLU A 35 -3.02 2.22 -5.84
C GLU A 35 -1.78 2.65 -5.05
N VAL A 36 -1.72 2.33 -3.75
CA VAL A 36 -0.51 2.54 -2.95
C VAL A 36 0.64 1.65 -3.44
N HIS A 37 0.34 0.39 -3.81
CA HIS A 37 1.33 -0.52 -4.39
C HIS A 37 1.86 0.01 -5.72
N ARG A 38 0.99 0.44 -6.64
CA ARG A 38 1.35 1.08 -7.93
C ARG A 38 2.27 2.28 -7.70
N SER A 39 1.93 3.17 -6.77
CA SER A 39 2.79 4.32 -6.43
C SER A 39 4.14 3.87 -5.84
N ASN A 40 4.17 2.82 -5.00
CA ASN A 40 5.42 2.28 -4.48
C ASN A 40 6.30 1.67 -5.58
N MET A 41 5.72 0.95 -6.53
CA MET A 41 6.46 0.37 -7.66
C MET A 41 6.95 1.46 -8.63
N SER A 42 6.27 2.61 -8.73
CA SER A 42 6.78 3.74 -9.51
C SER A 42 8.05 4.39 -8.95
N LYS A 43 8.47 4.05 -7.73
CA LYS A 43 9.73 4.54 -7.13
C LYS A 43 10.96 3.84 -7.72
N LEU A 44 10.78 2.72 -8.40
CA LEU A 44 11.86 1.95 -9.02
C LEU A 44 12.40 2.68 -10.25
N ASP A 45 13.64 2.38 -10.64
CA ASP A 45 14.23 2.88 -11.89
C ASP A 45 13.69 2.14 -13.13
N GLU A 46 14.24 2.46 -14.31
CA GLU A 46 13.81 1.92 -15.61
C GLU A 46 14.03 0.39 -15.71
N GLU A 47 14.95 -0.15 -14.92
CA GLU A 47 15.28 -1.57 -14.79
C GLU A 47 14.49 -2.27 -13.67
N GLY A 48 13.57 -1.56 -13.00
CA GLY A 48 12.76 -2.09 -11.90
C GLY A 48 13.54 -2.32 -10.61
N GLN A 49 14.65 -1.62 -10.41
CA GLN A 49 15.47 -1.70 -9.20
C GLN A 49 15.13 -0.56 -8.22
N PRO A 50 15.16 -0.83 -6.89
CA PRO A 50 14.96 0.22 -5.92
C PRO A 50 16.21 1.12 -5.82
N ILE A 51 15.99 2.43 -5.82
CA ILE A 51 17.05 3.42 -5.60
C ILE A 51 17.22 3.62 -4.10
N TYR A 52 18.39 3.30 -3.54
CA TYR A 52 18.63 3.41 -2.11
C TYR A 52 19.49 4.62 -1.74
N ARG A 53 19.18 5.21 -0.59
CA ARG A 53 20.08 6.11 0.14
C ARG A 53 21.00 5.30 1.06
N ALA A 54 22.08 5.92 1.56
CA ALA A 54 23.05 5.31 2.47
C ALA A 54 22.46 4.70 3.75
N ASP A 55 21.25 5.10 4.17
CA ASP A 55 20.52 4.56 5.33
C ASP A 55 19.55 3.41 4.98
N GLY A 56 19.54 2.95 3.72
CA GLY A 56 18.62 1.92 3.23
C GLY A 56 17.23 2.45 2.86
N LYS A 57 16.98 3.76 2.93
CA LYS A 57 15.71 4.35 2.50
C LYS A 57 15.58 4.25 0.98
N VAL A 58 14.45 3.71 0.51
CA VAL A 58 14.05 3.76 -0.90
C VAL A 58 13.70 5.20 -1.29
N LEU A 59 14.38 5.72 -2.30
CA LEU A 59 14.18 7.04 -2.89
C LEU A 59 13.15 6.97 -4.02
N LYS A 60 12.67 8.14 -4.45
CA LYS A 60 11.76 8.27 -5.58
C LYS A 60 12.59 8.39 -6.87
N SER A 61 12.35 7.54 -7.85
CA SER A 61 12.94 7.67 -9.20
C SER A 61 12.30 8.82 -9.99
N GLY A 62 12.82 9.08 -11.19
CA GLY A 62 12.20 9.99 -12.16
C GLY A 62 10.85 9.50 -12.69
N LEU A 63 10.50 8.22 -12.48
CA LEU A 63 9.23 7.61 -12.86
C LEU A 63 8.16 7.73 -11.77
N TYR A 64 8.50 8.30 -10.62
CA TYR A 64 7.63 8.32 -9.46
C TYR A 64 6.31 9.06 -9.73
N LEU A 65 5.22 8.37 -9.42
CA LEU A 65 3.88 8.91 -9.40
C LEU A 65 3.31 8.77 -7.98
N PRO A 66 2.83 9.86 -7.35
CA PRO A 66 2.16 9.77 -6.06
C PRO A 66 0.88 8.93 -6.15
N PRO A 67 0.40 8.34 -5.04
CA PRO A 67 -0.87 7.64 -5.03
C PRO A 67 -2.01 8.65 -5.17
N ASP A 68 -3.00 8.34 -5.99
CA ASP A 68 -4.24 9.10 -6.12
C ASP A 68 -5.44 8.28 -5.62
N LEU A 69 -5.82 8.53 -4.36
CA LEU A 69 -6.89 7.79 -3.69
C LEU A 69 -8.26 8.42 -3.90
N ALA A 70 -8.34 9.70 -4.32
CA ALA A 70 -9.60 10.42 -4.41
C ALA A 70 -10.61 9.74 -5.36
N PRO A 71 -10.23 9.27 -6.56
CA PRO A 71 -11.14 8.55 -7.45
C PRO A 71 -11.68 7.23 -6.88
N ILE A 72 -10.96 6.62 -5.92
CA ILE A 72 -11.38 5.36 -5.28
C ILE A 72 -12.38 5.63 -4.16
N LEU A 73 -12.30 6.81 -3.53
CA LEU A 73 -13.14 7.21 -2.42
C LEU A 73 -14.50 7.77 -2.84
N ILE A 74 -14.63 8.26 -4.07
CA ILE A 74 -15.91 8.71 -4.63
C ILE A 74 -16.73 7.46 -4.98
N ASP A 75 -17.92 7.33 -4.39
CA ASP A 75 -18.83 6.23 -4.72
C ASP A 75 -19.38 6.37 -6.14
N ASP A 76 -19.46 5.27 -6.87
CA ASP A 76 -20.21 5.16 -8.14
C ASP A 76 -21.75 5.15 -7.90
N SER A 77 -22.22 5.62 -6.74
CA SER A 77 -23.66 5.67 -6.43
C SER A 77 -24.30 6.95 -7.01
N GLU A 78 -24.59 6.90 -8.31
CA GLU A 78 -25.80 7.52 -8.88
C GLU A 78 -26.90 6.48 -9.07
#